data_AF-A0A0C9V795-F1
#
_entry.id   AF-A0A0C9V795-F1
#
_cell.length_a   1.000
_cell.length_b   1.000
_cell.length_c   1.000
_cell.angle_alpha   90.00
_cell.angle_beta   90.00
_cell.angle_gamma   90.00
#
_symmetry.space_group_name_H-M   'P 1'
#
loop_
_entity.id
_entity.type
_entity.pdbx_description
1 polymer ?
#
loop_
_entity_poly.entity_id
_entity_poly.type
_entity_poly.pdbx_seq_one_letter_code
_entity_poly.pdbx_strand_id
1 'polypeptide(L)'
;YAQAAKNAITAGFNRIKIHAVNDYPIDQFLQDVSNERMNEYGESIKNCARFVLEIVAAVDNTTGEDGAIIHLSPWNTFQRDVHVSPSANLHLHPLTQLGDCHPSLAYVHFI
;
A
#
# COMPACT_ATOMS: atom_id res chain seq x y z
N TYR A 1 4.88 -11.01 -2.20
CA TYR A 1 3.99 -10.70 -1.06
C TYR A 1 3.14 -11.90 -0.63
N ALA A 2 2.30 -12.48 -1.50
CA ALA A 2 1.47 -13.65 -1.16
C ALA A 2 2.25 -14.83 -0.53
N GLN A 3 3.40 -15.23 -1.10
CA GLN A 3 4.20 -16.31 -0.51
C GLN A 3 4.72 -15.97 0.90
N ALA A 4 5.10 -14.71 1.15
CA ALA A 4 5.53 -14.27 2.48
C ALA A 4 4.36 -14.29 3.48
N ALA A 5 3.17 -13.86 3.05
CA ALA A 5 1.95 -13.97 3.84
C ALA A 5 1.63 -15.45 4.17
N LYS A 6 1.71 -16.34 3.18
CA LYS A 6 1.47 -17.78 3.36
C LYS A 6 2.45 -18.38 4.37
N ASN A 7 3.73 -18.01 4.28
CA ASN A 7 4.75 -18.46 5.22
C ASN A 7 4.44 -17.98 6.64
N ALA A 8 4.03 -16.72 6.80
CA ALA A 8 3.65 -16.17 8.11
C ALA A 8 2.41 -16.87 8.70
N ILE A 9 1.35 -17.08 7.91
CA ILE A 9 0.18 -17.84 8.36
C ILE A 9 0.58 -19.27 8.77
N THR A 10 1.43 -19.93 7.96
CA THR A 10 1.95 -21.28 8.28
C THR A 10 2.76 -21.31 9.58
N ALA A 11 3.47 -20.21 9.89
CA ALA A 11 4.23 -20.05 11.12
C ALA A 11 3.36 -19.68 12.35
N GLY A 12 2.04 -19.50 12.18
CA GLY A 12 1.10 -19.22 13.26
C GLY A 12 0.81 -17.74 13.51
N PHE A 13 1.19 -16.83 12.61
CA PHE A 13 0.77 -15.43 12.69
C PHE A 13 -0.73 -15.30 12.38
N ASN A 14 -1.46 -14.50 13.16
CA ASN A 14 -2.91 -14.33 12.99
C ASN A 14 -3.29 -13.34 11.89
N ARG A 15 -2.46 -12.31 11.65
CA ARG A 15 -2.77 -11.22 10.70
C ARG A 15 -1.51 -10.74 10.00
N ILE A 16 -1.69 -10.20 8.80
CA ILE A 16 -0.60 -9.67 7.97
C ILE A 16 -0.76 -8.16 7.83
N LYS A 17 0.28 -7.41 8.21
CA LYS A 17 0.38 -5.97 7.99
C LYS A 17 1.33 -5.69 6.82
N ILE A 18 0.78 -5.10 5.77
CA ILE A 18 1.52 -4.61 4.60
C ILE A 18 2.16 -3.26 4.97
N HIS A 19 3.48 -3.18 4.78
CA HIS A 19 4.26 -2.00 5.09
C HIS A 19 4.39 -1.11 3.85
N ALA A 20 3.53 -0.09 3.75
CA ALA A 20 3.52 0.89 2.66
C ALA A 20 3.75 2.32 3.20
N VAL A 21 4.82 2.47 3.99
CA VAL A 21 5.23 3.73 4.62
C VAL A 21 6.70 4.03 4.37
N ASN A 22 7.15 5.22 4.76
CA ASN A 22 8.55 5.58 4.94
C ASN A 22 9.43 5.42 3.68
N ASP A 23 8.86 5.68 2.49
CA ASP A 23 9.53 5.58 1.19
C ASP A 23 10.14 4.19 0.91
N TYR A 24 9.59 3.14 1.53
CA TYR A 24 9.85 1.74 1.14
C TYR A 24 9.15 1.42 -0.19
N PRO A 25 9.48 0.29 -0.86
CA PRO A 25 9.09 0.05 -2.25
C PRO A 25 7.60 0.17 -2.57
N ILE A 26 6.70 -0.10 -1.63
CA ILE A 26 5.25 0.08 -1.86
C ILE A 26 4.88 1.57 -1.80
N ASP A 27 5.41 2.28 -0.81
CA ASP A 27 5.16 3.71 -0.62
C ASP A 27 5.71 4.52 -1.80
N GLN A 28 6.84 4.11 -2.37
CA GLN A 28 7.45 4.76 -3.54
C GLN A 28 6.52 4.82 -4.76
N PHE A 29 5.57 3.90 -4.91
CA PHE A 29 4.58 3.98 -5.99
C PHE A 29 3.51 5.05 -5.73
N LEU A 30 3.28 5.40 -4.47
CA LEU A 30 2.35 6.43 -4.02
C LEU A 30 3.02 7.81 -3.85
N GLN A 31 4.31 7.94 -4.18
CA GLN A 31 5.00 9.24 -4.18
C GLN A 31 5.23 9.73 -5.60
N ASP A 32 4.91 11.00 -5.84
CA ASP A 32 5.24 11.72 -7.07
C ASP A 32 6.75 11.84 -7.29
N VAL A 33 7.52 12.04 -6.21
CA VAL A 33 8.98 12.18 -6.27
C VAL A 33 9.74 10.93 -6.70
N SER A 34 9.19 9.73 -6.49
CA SER A 34 9.87 8.48 -6.83
C SER A 34 9.20 7.72 -7.96
N ASN A 35 7.90 7.94 -8.22
CA ASN A 35 7.18 7.26 -9.28
C ASN A 35 7.03 8.14 -10.52
N GLU A 36 8.13 8.30 -11.27
CA GLU A 36 8.16 9.00 -12.57
C GLU A 36 7.80 8.07 -13.76
N ARG A 37 7.12 6.95 -13.49
CA ARG A 37 6.78 5.97 -14.53
C ARG A 37 5.72 6.53 -15.49
N MET A 38 5.90 6.25 -16.77
CA MET A 38 4.98 6.58 -17.87
C MET A 38 4.22 5.35 -18.38
N ASN A 39 3.90 4.42 -17.49
CA ASN A 39 3.23 3.15 -17.82
C ASN A 39 2.03 2.89 -16.90
N GLU A 40 1.45 1.69 -16.96
CA GLU A 40 0.24 1.32 -16.21
C GLU A 40 0.37 1.33 -14.68
N TYR A 41 1.59 1.59 -14.15
CA TYR A 41 1.88 1.75 -12.74
C TYR A 41 2.31 3.19 -12.35
N GLY A 42 2.20 4.16 -13.27
CA GLY A 42 2.49 5.58 -13.01
C GLY A 42 1.61 6.53 -13.82
N GLU A 43 2.03 7.80 -13.93
CA GLU A 43 1.38 8.90 -14.68
C GLU A 43 0.01 9.37 -14.15
N SER A 44 -0.79 8.49 -13.55
CA SER A 44 -2.08 8.84 -12.94
C SER A 44 -2.21 8.26 -11.54
N ILE A 45 -2.99 8.92 -10.68
CA ILE A 45 -3.23 8.48 -9.30
C ILE A 45 -3.74 7.03 -9.26
N LYS A 46 -4.63 6.65 -10.20
CA LYS A 46 -5.15 5.28 -10.32
C LYS A 46 -4.06 4.26 -10.65
N ASN A 47 -3.14 4.60 -11.53
CA ASN A 47 -2.03 3.72 -11.90
C ASN A 47 -0.98 3.64 -10.79
N CYS A 48 -0.66 4.74 -10.13
CA CYS A 48 0.20 4.76 -8.95
C CYS A 48 -0.36 3.86 -7.83
N ALA A 49 -1.68 3.89 -7.62
CA ALA A 49 -2.37 3.03 -6.66
C ALA A 49 -2.34 1.54 -7.02
N ARG A 50 -2.22 1.20 -8.32
CA ARG A 50 -2.37 -0.17 -8.83
C ARG A 50 -1.47 -1.17 -8.12
N PHE A 51 -0.19 -0.83 -7.96
CA PHE A 51 0.78 -1.73 -7.34
C PHE A 51 0.39 -2.07 -5.89
N VAL A 52 -0.09 -1.07 -5.15
CA VAL A 52 -0.52 -1.23 -3.76
C VAL A 52 -1.76 -2.12 -3.68
N LEU A 53 -2.74 -1.88 -4.56
CA LEU A 53 -3.98 -2.66 -4.63
C LEU A 53 -3.71 -4.13 -5.01
N GLU A 54 -2.81 -4.39 -5.96
CA GLU A 54 -2.42 -5.74 -6.35
C GLU A 54 -1.73 -6.50 -5.21
N ILE A 55 -0.91 -5.82 -4.41
CA ILE A 55 -0.29 -6.41 -3.21
C ILE A 55 -1.35 -6.73 -2.16
N VAL A 56 -2.26 -5.79 -1.89
CA VAL A 56 -3.36 -6.01 -0.94
C VAL A 56 -4.18 -7.21 -1.37
N ALA A 57 -4.62 -7.27 -2.64
CA ALA A 57 -5.36 -8.40 -3.18
C ALA A 57 -4.63 -9.73 -3.01
N ALA A 58 -3.33 -9.76 -3.34
CA ALA A 58 -2.54 -10.98 -3.25
C ALA A 58 -2.36 -11.47 -1.79
N VAL A 59 -2.22 -10.56 -0.84
CA VAL A 59 -2.12 -10.89 0.59
C VAL A 59 -3.48 -11.29 1.15
N ASP A 60 -4.54 -10.56 0.80
CA ASP A 60 -5.91 -10.78 1.27
C ASP A 60 -6.43 -12.16 0.85
N ASN A 61 -6.18 -12.55 -0.40
CA ASN A 61 -6.45 -13.90 -0.91
C ASN A 61 -5.71 -15.01 -0.15
N THR A 62 -4.64 -14.68 0.58
CA THR A 62 -3.87 -15.62 1.40
C THR A 62 -4.37 -15.66 2.84
N THR A 63 -4.88 -14.55 3.38
CA THR A 63 -5.35 -14.43 4.77
C THR A 63 -6.80 -14.86 4.97
N GLY A 64 -7.61 -14.88 3.90
CA GLY A 64 -9.03 -15.24 4.01
C GLY A 64 -9.81 -14.19 4.81
N GLU A 65 -10.72 -14.63 5.68
CA GLU A 65 -11.67 -13.76 6.40
C GLU A 65 -11.02 -12.79 7.40
N ASP A 66 -9.79 -13.07 7.87
CA ASP A 66 -9.09 -12.19 8.81
C ASP A 66 -8.58 -10.89 8.17
N GLY A 67 -8.42 -10.91 6.84
CA GLY A 67 -8.06 -9.73 6.06
C GLY A 67 -6.63 -9.25 6.20
N ALA A 68 -6.13 -8.57 5.17
CA ALA A 68 -4.89 -7.81 5.25
C ALA A 68 -5.08 -6.49 6.04
N ILE A 69 -4.00 -5.98 6.62
CA ILE A 69 -3.91 -4.61 7.16
C ILE A 69 -2.93 -3.83 6.29
N ILE A 70 -3.22 -2.57 5.96
CA ILE A 70 -2.27 -1.71 5.24
C ILE A 70 -1.82 -0.53 6.10
N HIS A 71 -0.53 -0.22 6.02
CA HIS A 71 0.12 0.89 6.71
C HIS A 71 0.52 1.96 5.70
N LEU A 72 0.07 3.20 5.87
CA LEU A 72 0.31 4.32 4.95
C LEU A 72 0.89 5.52 5.68
N SER A 73 1.74 6.30 5.01
CA SER A 73 2.36 7.51 5.59
C SER A 73 2.21 8.74 4.68
N PRO A 74 0.97 9.25 4.51
CA PRO A 74 0.65 10.30 3.55
C PRO A 74 1.35 11.65 3.79
N TRP A 75 1.81 11.89 5.01
CA TRP A 75 2.44 13.16 5.41
C TRP A 75 3.91 13.01 5.81
N ASN A 76 4.46 11.80 5.72
CA ASN A 76 5.81 11.57 6.20
C ASN A 76 6.85 12.09 5.20
N THR A 77 7.87 12.79 5.70
CA THR A 77 9.00 13.33 4.92
C THR A 77 10.30 12.55 5.15
N PHE A 78 10.24 11.43 5.88
CA PHE A 78 11.38 10.55 6.11
C PHE A 78 11.98 10.05 4.78
N GLN A 79 13.31 10.11 4.64
CA GLN A 79 14.08 9.81 3.42
C GLN A 79 13.86 10.74 2.22
N ARG A 80 13.12 11.84 2.37
CA ARG A 80 12.95 12.84 1.30
C ARG A 80 13.93 14.00 1.37
N ASP A 81 14.10 14.63 0.22
CA ASP A 81 14.59 15.99 0.14
C ASP A 81 13.56 16.94 0.78
N VAL A 82 14.03 17.80 1.69
CA VAL A 82 13.21 18.71 2.51
C VAL A 82 12.46 19.77 1.69
N HIS A 83 12.74 19.86 0.39
CA HIS A 83 12.14 20.83 -0.51
C HIS A 83 10.90 20.32 -1.27
N VAL A 84 10.54 19.05 -1.13
CA VAL A 84 9.34 18.50 -1.78
C VAL A 84 8.18 18.37 -0.79
N SER A 85 7.08 19.07 -1.07
CA SER A 85 5.86 18.99 -0.25
C SER A 85 5.15 17.65 -0.50
N PRO A 86 4.79 16.87 0.53
CA PRO A 86 4.08 15.61 0.35
C PRO A 86 2.70 15.82 -0.28
N SER A 87 2.44 15.15 -1.40
CA SER A 87 1.11 15.13 -2.03
C SER A 87 0.23 14.06 -1.38
N ALA A 88 -0.50 14.41 -0.31
CA ALA A 88 -1.38 13.45 0.37
C ALA A 88 -2.47 12.82 -0.54
N ASN A 89 -2.80 13.45 -1.68
CA ASN A 89 -3.81 12.98 -2.61
C ASN A 89 -3.51 11.60 -3.22
N LEU A 90 -2.23 11.26 -3.41
CA LEU A 90 -1.82 9.97 -3.96
C LEU A 90 -2.04 8.81 -2.97
N HIS A 91 -1.95 9.06 -1.66
CA HIS A 91 -2.23 8.07 -0.62
C HIS A 91 -3.71 7.96 -0.28
N LEU A 92 -4.47 9.05 -0.44
CA LEU A 92 -5.89 9.08 -0.06
C LEU A 92 -6.82 8.48 -1.13
N HIS A 93 -6.50 8.59 -2.43
CA HIS A 93 -7.33 8.01 -3.49
C HIS A 93 -7.39 6.47 -3.51
N PRO A 94 -6.30 5.72 -3.25
CA PRO A 94 -6.37 4.27 -3.09
C PRO A 94 -7.34 3.83 -2.00
N LEU A 95 -7.57 4.65 -0.95
CA LEU A 95 -8.43 4.28 0.18
C LEU A 95 -9.88 4.06 -0.24
N THR A 96 -10.40 4.87 -1.16
CA THR A 96 -11.76 4.67 -1.70
C THR A 96 -11.85 3.36 -2.49
N GLN A 97 -10.81 3.02 -3.26
CA GLN A 97 -10.79 1.77 -4.03
C GLN A 97 -10.55 0.54 -3.15
N LEU A 98 -9.76 0.67 -2.08
CA LEU A 98 -9.56 -0.39 -1.09
C LEU A 98 -10.87 -0.77 -0.40
N GLY A 99 -11.69 0.21 -0.02
CA GLY A 99 -13.00 -0.03 0.57
C GLY A 99 -13.96 -0.78 -0.37
N ASP A 100 -13.92 -0.46 -1.66
CA ASP A 100 -14.79 -1.09 -2.67
C ASP A 100 -14.30 -2.48 -3.12
N CYS A 101 -12.99 -2.68 -3.25
CA CYS A 101 -12.39 -3.89 -3.81
C CYS A 101 -12.01 -4.94 -2.76
N HIS A 102 -11.83 -4.54 -1.50
CA HIS A 102 -11.37 -5.41 -0.42
C HIS A 102 -12.23 -5.25 0.83
N PRO A 103 -13.48 -5.74 0.83
CA PRO A 103 -14.37 -5.65 1.99
C PRO A 103 -13.84 -6.42 3.21
N SER A 104 -12.93 -7.38 2.99
CA SER A 104 -12.18 -8.10 4.03
C SER A 104 -11.01 -7.32 4.61
N LEU A 105 -10.62 -6.17 4.05
CA LEU A 105 -9.51 -5.37 4.58
C LEU A 105 -9.78 -5.00 6.04
N ALA A 106 -8.90 -5.43 6.94
CA ALA A 106 -9.17 -5.36 8.38
C ALA A 106 -9.19 -3.91 8.89
N TYR A 107 -8.19 -3.10 8.54
CA TYR A 107 -8.16 -1.65 8.79
C TYR A 107 -6.95 -0.99 8.10
N VAL A 108 -6.94 0.35 8.09
CA VAL A 108 -5.85 1.20 7.61
C VAL A 108 -5.16 1.86 8.79
N HIS A 109 -3.83 1.84 8.82
CA HIS A 109 -3.00 2.51 9.83
C HIS A 109 -2.27 3.69 9.17
N PHE A 110 -2.41 4.90 9.70
CA PHE A 110 -1.69 6.09 9.25
C PHE A 110 -0.56 6.50 10.20
N ILE A 111 0.56 6.96 9.65
CA ILE A 111 1.63 7.68 10.37
C ILE A 111 1.84 9.06 9.74
#